data_AF-A0A7Y2KM47-F1
#
_entry.id   AF-A0A7Y2KM47-F1
#
_cell.length_a   1.000
_cell.length_b   1.000
_cell.length_c   1.000
_cell.angle_alpha   90.00
_cell.angle_beta   90.00
_cell.angle_gamma   90.00
#
_symmetry.space_group_name_H-M   'P 1'
#
loop_
_entity.id
_entity.type
_entity.pdbx_description
1 polymer ?
#
loop_
_entity_poly.entity_id
_entity_poly.type
_entity_poly.pdbx_seq_one_letter_code
_entity_poly.pdbx_strand_id
1 'polypeptide(L)'
;MDINKNYRIFSYGPPATPSDIARFVQQYEPVPSGYVELVNKATGIVLLWNLRGELRLWGPDEAIGMNEAYGVSVNLPGAVAIGDNGGGELIIHGDGPSGAGLYLVDTGSLFLDDDAPWLAPDLKALLEQGEGADLVCRSEPIDPATLGAPIFYEKDYD
;
A
#
# COMPACT_ATOMS: atom_id res chain seq x y z
N MET A 1 -10.21 7.28 -9.51
CA MET A 1 -8.89 6.67 -9.52
C MET A 1 -8.72 5.82 -10.75
N ASP A 2 -7.85 6.31 -11.63
CA ASP A 2 -7.45 5.71 -12.91
C ASP A 2 -5.98 5.30 -12.82
N ILE A 3 -5.73 4.00 -12.63
CA ILE A 3 -4.38 3.48 -12.41
C ILE A 3 -3.51 3.69 -13.66
N ASN A 4 -2.29 4.16 -13.46
CA ASN A 4 -1.32 4.39 -14.52
C ASN A 4 -1.09 3.11 -15.35
N LYS A 5 -1.04 3.25 -16.67
CA LYS A 5 -0.86 2.13 -17.62
C LYS A 5 0.43 1.32 -17.42
N ASN A 6 1.43 1.88 -16.75
CA ASN A 6 2.68 1.19 -16.43
C ASN A 6 2.51 0.22 -15.25
N TYR A 7 1.45 0.37 -14.45
CA TYR A 7 1.04 -0.67 -13.53
C TYR A 7 0.27 -1.76 -14.24
N ARG A 8 0.59 -3.00 -13.89
CA ARG A 8 -0.23 -4.16 -14.17
C ARG A 8 -0.82 -4.67 -12.86
N ILE A 9 -2.14 -4.84 -12.82
CA ILE A 9 -2.79 -5.53 -11.70
C ILE A 9 -2.43 -7.02 -11.81
N PHE A 10 -1.79 -7.54 -10.77
CA PHE A 10 -1.45 -8.95 -10.65
C PHE A 10 -2.57 -9.72 -9.94
N SER A 11 -3.07 -9.17 -8.84
CA SER A 11 -4.20 -9.73 -8.12
C SER A 11 -5.01 -8.67 -7.38
N TYR A 12 -6.23 -9.03 -6.99
CA TYR A 12 -7.13 -8.20 -6.21
C TYR A 12 -8.20 -9.05 -5.52
N GLY A 13 -8.82 -8.50 -4.49
CA GLY A 13 -9.94 -9.07 -3.75
C GLY A 13 -11.21 -8.21 -3.85
N PRO A 14 -12.29 -8.62 -3.17
CA PRO A 14 -13.56 -7.89 -3.20
C PRO A 14 -13.41 -6.48 -2.60
N PRO A 15 -14.33 -5.55 -2.92
CA PRO A 15 -14.47 -4.29 -2.19
C PRO A 15 -14.58 -4.51 -0.67
N ALA A 16 -14.01 -3.60 0.10
CA ALA A 16 -14.20 -3.54 1.54
C ALA A 16 -15.66 -3.23 1.87
N THR A 17 -16.15 -3.79 2.98
CA THR A 17 -17.47 -3.44 3.48
C THR A 17 -17.43 -2.05 4.14
N PRO A 18 -18.57 -1.34 4.23
CA PRO A 18 -18.64 -0.08 4.96
C PRO A 18 -18.19 -0.21 6.42
N SER A 19 -18.44 -1.35 7.07
CA SER A 19 -17.99 -1.62 8.44
C SER A 19 -16.47 -1.74 8.54
N ASP A 20 -15.80 -2.34 7.56
CA ASP A 20 -14.33 -2.50 7.58
C ASP A 20 -13.65 -1.14 7.43
N ILE A 21 -14.17 -0.32 6.50
CA ILE A 21 -13.71 1.05 6.28
C ILE A 21 -13.92 1.88 7.56
N ALA A 22 -15.10 1.80 8.17
CA ALA A 22 -15.40 2.55 9.38
C ALA A 22 -14.47 2.17 10.55
N ARG A 23 -14.17 0.88 10.73
CA ARG A 23 -13.21 0.42 11.75
C ARG A 23 -11.81 1.00 11.52
N PHE A 24 -11.33 0.95 10.28
CA PHE A 24 -10.02 1.49 9.94
C PHE A 24 -9.92 3.00 10.17
N VAL A 25 -10.92 3.77 9.70
CA VAL A 25 -10.94 5.23 9.86
C VAL A 25 -11.07 5.64 11.33
N GLN A 26 -11.73 4.86 12.17
CA GLN A 26 -11.82 5.12 13.62
C GLN A 26 -10.48 4.92 14.34
N GLN A 27 -9.62 4.03 13.84
CA GLN A 27 -8.36 3.68 14.47
C GLN A 27 -7.18 4.53 13.99
N TYR A 28 -7.23 4.99 12.75
CA TYR A 28 -6.13 5.73 12.12
C TYR A 28 -6.61 7.07 11.57
N GLU A 29 -6.03 8.15 12.07
CA GLU A 29 -6.25 9.51 11.58
C GLU A 29 -4.90 10.26 11.54
N PRO A 30 -4.49 10.85 10.39
CA PRO A 30 -5.21 10.90 9.11
C PRO A 30 -5.10 9.63 8.26
N VAL A 31 -6.19 9.27 7.57
CA VAL A 31 -6.19 8.23 6.52
C VAL A 31 -5.64 8.81 5.21
N PRO A 32 -4.72 8.13 4.51
CA PRO A 32 -4.21 8.58 3.22
C PRO A 32 -5.34 8.86 2.21
N SER A 33 -5.28 10.03 1.57
CA SER A 33 -6.21 10.39 0.50
C SER A 33 -6.11 9.35 -0.63
N GLY A 34 -7.28 8.90 -1.10
CA GLY A 34 -7.37 7.84 -2.11
C GLY A 34 -7.43 6.42 -1.55
N TYR A 35 -7.07 6.15 -0.29
CA TYR A 35 -7.14 4.80 0.27
C TYR A 35 -8.59 4.31 0.37
N VAL A 36 -9.48 5.15 0.94
CA VAL A 36 -10.91 4.84 1.01
C VAL A 36 -11.51 4.65 -0.38
N GLU A 37 -11.12 5.47 -1.37
CA GLU A 37 -11.61 5.30 -2.75
C GLU A 37 -11.16 3.94 -3.33
N LEU A 38 -9.91 3.55 -3.07
CA LEU A 38 -9.34 2.30 -3.54
C LEU A 38 -10.06 1.10 -2.94
N VAL A 39 -10.17 1.04 -1.60
CA VAL A 39 -10.75 -0.12 -0.91
C VAL A 39 -12.26 -0.26 -1.15
N ASN A 40 -12.95 0.82 -1.52
CA ASN A 40 -14.34 0.75 -1.99
C ASN A 40 -14.50 0.04 -3.35
N LYS A 41 -13.42 -0.14 -4.11
CA LYS A 41 -13.44 -0.80 -5.43
C LYS A 41 -12.83 -2.20 -5.38
N ALA A 42 -11.75 -2.38 -4.63
CA ALA A 42 -11.09 -3.67 -4.45
C ALA A 42 -10.14 -3.60 -3.24
N THR A 43 -9.88 -4.74 -2.61
CA THR A 43 -8.88 -4.89 -1.52
C THR A 43 -7.78 -5.84 -1.94
N GLY A 44 -6.71 -5.98 -1.13
CA GLY A 44 -5.65 -6.96 -1.39
C GLY A 44 -5.04 -6.84 -2.79
N ILE A 45 -4.82 -5.61 -3.24
CA ILE A 45 -4.41 -5.31 -4.61
C ILE A 45 -2.90 -5.49 -4.71
N VAL A 46 -2.44 -6.30 -5.66
CA VAL A 46 -1.02 -6.41 -6.00
C VAL A 46 -0.80 -5.80 -7.36
N LEU A 47 0.10 -4.82 -7.43
CA LEU A 47 0.45 -4.08 -8.64
C LEU A 47 1.92 -4.32 -8.99
N LEU A 48 2.22 -4.43 -10.29
CA LEU A 48 3.57 -4.54 -10.81
C LEU A 48 3.86 -3.29 -11.64
N TRP A 49 4.89 -2.52 -11.28
CA TRP A 49 5.28 -1.34 -12.04
C TRP A 49 6.31 -1.73 -13.11
N ASN A 50 6.03 -1.46 -14.38
CA ASN A 50 6.90 -1.86 -15.50
C ASN A 50 7.30 -3.35 -15.45
N LEU A 51 6.40 -4.20 -14.93
CA LEU A 51 6.62 -5.63 -14.70
C LEU A 51 7.84 -5.93 -13.82
N ARG A 52 8.05 -5.12 -12.78
CA ARG A 52 9.09 -5.29 -11.77
C ARG A 52 8.48 -5.12 -10.39
N GLY A 53 9.02 -5.85 -9.42
CA GLY A 53 8.64 -5.77 -8.02
C GLY A 53 7.13 -5.88 -7.79
N GLU A 54 6.72 -5.64 -6.54
CA GLU A 54 5.31 -5.61 -6.17
C GLU A 54 5.05 -4.36 -5.34
N LEU A 55 3.89 -3.74 -5.57
CA LEU A 55 3.24 -2.84 -4.62
C LEU A 55 1.97 -3.57 -4.18
N ARG A 56 1.92 -3.97 -2.91
CA ARG A 56 0.77 -4.64 -2.30
C ARG A 56 0.03 -3.62 -1.45
N LEU A 57 -1.24 -3.38 -1.77
CA LEU A 57 -2.12 -2.49 -1.02
C LEU A 57 -3.18 -3.32 -0.33
N TRP A 58 -3.20 -3.22 1.00
CA TRP A 58 -3.99 -4.09 1.85
C TRP A 58 -5.45 -3.65 1.92
N GLY A 59 -6.32 -4.59 2.27
CA GLY A 59 -7.67 -4.25 2.73
C GLY A 59 -7.64 -3.65 4.15
N PRO A 60 -8.75 -3.02 4.61
CA PRO A 60 -8.79 -2.39 5.94
C PRO A 60 -8.45 -3.32 7.11
N ASP A 61 -9.00 -4.54 7.15
CA ASP A 61 -8.73 -5.51 8.23
C ASP A 61 -7.28 -5.98 8.24
N GLU A 62 -6.75 -6.27 7.05
CA GLU A 62 -5.36 -6.69 6.88
C GLU A 62 -4.43 -5.56 7.31
N ALA A 63 -4.72 -4.32 6.90
CA ALA A 63 -3.95 -3.17 7.33
C ALA A 63 -4.00 -2.99 8.85
N ILE A 64 -5.15 -3.12 9.51
CA ILE A 64 -5.24 -3.09 10.99
C ILE A 64 -4.33 -4.15 11.60
N GLY A 65 -4.47 -5.41 11.19
CA GLY A 65 -3.69 -6.52 11.73
C GLY A 65 -2.19 -6.36 11.52
N MET A 66 -1.78 -5.87 10.35
CA MET A 66 -0.36 -5.63 10.04
C MET A 66 0.22 -4.45 10.81
N ASN A 67 -0.53 -3.36 10.98
CA ASN A 67 -0.11 -2.24 11.83
C ASN A 67 0.11 -2.68 13.28
N GLU A 68 -0.78 -3.52 13.81
CA GLU A 68 -0.66 -4.09 15.16
C GLU A 68 0.54 -5.04 15.27
N ALA A 69 0.71 -5.94 14.30
CA ALA A 69 1.79 -6.92 14.28
C ALA A 69 3.18 -6.29 14.22
N TYR A 70 3.35 -5.25 13.39
CA TYR A 70 4.60 -4.50 13.30
C TYR A 70 4.74 -3.42 14.38
N GLY A 71 3.68 -3.12 15.14
CA GLY A 71 3.69 -2.05 16.14
C GLY A 71 3.88 -0.67 15.51
N VAL A 72 3.32 -0.42 14.33
CA VAL A 72 3.50 0.81 13.56
C VAL A 72 3.10 2.03 14.41
N SER A 73 1.90 2.05 14.98
CA SER A 73 1.43 3.20 15.76
C SER A 73 2.20 3.41 17.07
N VAL A 74 2.88 2.39 17.59
CA VAL A 74 3.72 2.50 18.80
C VAL A 74 5.05 3.15 18.46
N ASN A 75 5.66 2.75 17.34
CA ASN A 75 6.98 3.23 16.92
C ASN A 75 6.90 4.54 16.13
N LEU A 76 5.82 4.74 15.38
CA LEU A 76 5.55 5.87 14.50
C LEU A 76 4.18 6.49 14.84
N PRO A 77 4.08 7.29 15.92
CA PRO A 77 2.82 7.90 16.32
C PRO A 77 2.21 8.76 15.20
N GLY A 78 0.93 8.55 14.92
CA GLY A 78 0.21 9.27 13.85
C GLY A 78 0.46 8.72 12.44
N ALA A 79 1.24 7.66 12.30
CA ALA A 79 1.46 6.96 11.04
C ALA A 79 0.62 5.68 10.93
N VAL A 80 0.36 5.27 9.69
CA VAL A 80 -0.37 4.03 9.36
C VAL A 80 0.24 3.35 8.14
N ALA A 81 0.47 2.04 8.23
CA ALA A 81 0.84 1.20 7.11
C ALA A 81 -0.41 0.82 6.30
N ILE A 82 -0.32 0.89 4.98
CA ILE A 82 -1.42 0.53 4.06
C ILE A 82 -1.04 -0.53 3.04
N GLY A 83 0.20 -1.02 3.10
CA GLY A 83 0.76 -1.93 2.12
C GLY A 83 2.20 -2.31 2.40
N ASP A 84 2.74 -3.18 1.55
CA ASP A 84 4.15 -3.57 1.51
C ASP A 84 4.64 -3.74 0.06
N ASN A 85 5.95 -3.90 -0.12
CA ASN A 85 6.55 -4.16 -1.44
C ASN A 85 6.93 -5.63 -1.69
N GLY A 86 6.53 -6.54 -0.80
CA GLY A 86 6.92 -7.94 -0.79
C GLY A 86 8.39 -8.21 -0.43
N GLY A 87 9.18 -7.17 -0.23
CA GLY A 87 10.62 -7.21 0.05
C GLY A 87 11.02 -6.86 1.49
N GLY A 88 10.05 -6.73 2.40
CA GLY A 88 10.29 -6.41 3.81
C GLY A 88 10.16 -4.93 4.15
N GLU A 89 9.57 -4.11 3.27
CA GLU A 89 9.30 -2.70 3.52
C GLU A 89 7.81 -2.38 3.44
N LEU A 90 7.35 -1.51 4.32
CA LEU A 90 5.99 -1.02 4.45
C LEU A 90 5.78 0.28 3.69
N ILE A 91 4.60 0.43 3.09
CA ILE A 91 4.10 1.71 2.60
C ILE A 91 3.38 2.39 3.77
N ILE A 92 4.04 3.39 4.35
CA ILE A 92 3.56 4.16 5.49
C ILE A 92 2.98 5.48 5.01
N HIS A 93 1.78 5.83 5.45
CA HIS A 93 1.31 7.21 5.44
C HIS A 93 1.62 7.86 6.79
N GLY A 94 2.31 9.00 6.79
CA GLY A 94 2.73 9.70 8.00
C GLY A 94 3.37 11.05 7.71
N ASP A 95 3.83 11.74 8.77
CA ASP A 95 4.52 13.03 8.68
C ASP A 95 6.01 12.85 8.95
N GLY A 96 6.79 12.83 7.87
CA GLY A 96 8.24 12.62 7.90
C GLY A 96 9.02 13.87 7.49
N PRO A 97 10.34 13.75 7.22
CA PRO A 97 11.18 14.91 6.89
C PRO A 97 10.78 15.66 5.63
N SER A 98 10.12 14.97 4.69
CA SER A 98 9.57 15.57 3.46
C SER A 98 8.13 16.06 3.62
N GLY A 99 7.59 16.03 4.84
CA GLY A 99 6.22 16.40 5.20
C GLY A 99 5.25 15.22 5.23
N ALA A 100 3.96 15.53 5.33
CA ALA A 100 2.90 14.52 5.30
C ALA A 100 2.79 13.85 3.92
N GLY A 101 2.85 12.52 3.88
CA GLY A 101 2.74 11.75 2.64
C GLY A 101 3.02 10.27 2.81
N LEU A 102 3.38 9.61 1.71
CA LEU A 102 3.73 8.19 1.65
C LEU A 102 5.25 7.99 1.68
N TYR A 103 5.68 7.07 2.54
CA TYR A 103 7.07 6.69 2.74
C TYR A 103 7.22 5.17 2.64
N LEU A 104 8.43 4.73 2.29
CA LEU A 104 8.83 3.32 2.35
C LEU A 104 9.63 3.10 3.64
N VAL A 105 9.27 2.13 4.47
CA VAL A 105 9.93 1.92 5.78
C VAL A 105 10.24 0.45 6.00
N ASP A 106 11.47 0.13 6.39
CA ASP A 106 11.90 -1.25 6.65
C ASP A 106 11.17 -1.85 7.87
N THR A 107 10.64 -3.07 7.72
CA THR A 107 9.90 -3.76 8.79
C THR A 107 10.75 -4.13 10.00
N GLY A 108 12.06 -4.27 9.82
CA GLY A 108 13.03 -4.52 10.89
C GLY A 108 13.48 -3.24 11.61
N SER A 109 13.16 -2.07 11.07
CA SER A 109 13.64 -0.78 11.57
C SER A 109 12.62 0.34 11.25
N LEU A 110 11.54 0.38 12.02
CA LEU A 110 10.43 1.33 11.84
C LEU A 110 10.80 2.76 12.25
N PHE A 111 11.55 3.45 11.39
CA PHE A 111 11.89 4.86 11.54
C PHE A 111 11.36 5.66 10.35
N LEU A 112 10.81 6.84 10.65
CA LEU A 112 10.36 7.81 9.67
C LEU A 112 11.24 9.05 9.80
N ASP A 113 12.52 8.87 9.48
CA ASP A 113 13.57 9.89 9.58
C ASP A 113 14.15 10.23 8.20
N ASP A 114 15.28 10.94 8.18
CA ASP A 114 15.92 11.43 6.94
C ASP A 114 16.29 10.31 5.96
N ASP A 115 16.39 9.06 6.44
CA ASP A 115 16.72 7.89 5.61
C ASP A 115 15.48 7.17 5.08
N ALA A 116 14.26 7.52 5.53
CA ALA A 116 13.02 6.92 5.05
C ALA A 116 12.68 7.45 3.63
N PRO A 117 12.70 6.60 2.58
CA PRO A 117 12.43 7.07 1.22
C PRO A 117 11.03 7.64 1.06
N TRP A 118 10.95 8.90 0.61
CA TRP A 118 9.71 9.51 0.15
C TRP A 118 9.21 8.83 -1.13
N LEU A 119 7.95 8.40 -1.13
CA LEU A 119 7.32 7.81 -2.30
C LEU A 119 6.51 8.85 -3.08
N ALA A 120 5.51 9.43 -2.42
CA ALA A 120 4.55 10.30 -3.06
C ALA A 120 3.76 11.10 -2.02
N PRO A 121 3.18 12.26 -2.37
CA PRO A 121 2.34 13.02 -1.45
C PRO A 121 1.04 12.30 -1.08
N ASP A 122 0.51 11.44 -1.96
CA ASP A 122 -0.67 10.62 -1.70
C ASP A 122 -0.74 9.40 -2.63
N LEU A 123 -1.75 8.53 -2.41
CA LEU A 123 -1.97 7.35 -3.25
C LEU A 123 -2.33 7.71 -4.69
N LYS A 124 -2.92 8.88 -4.93
CA LYS A 124 -3.26 9.30 -6.29
C LYS A 124 -1.98 9.60 -7.09
N ALA A 125 -1.03 10.31 -6.50
CA ALA A 125 0.28 10.54 -7.10
C ALA A 125 1.03 9.22 -7.34
N LEU A 126 1.04 8.31 -6.36
CA LEU A 126 1.67 6.99 -6.52
C LEU A 126 1.02 6.13 -7.62
N LEU A 127 -0.32 6.09 -7.68
CA LEU A 127 -1.05 5.15 -8.53
C LEU A 127 -1.41 5.69 -9.91
N GLU A 128 -1.78 6.96 -10.03
CA GLU A 128 -2.15 7.57 -11.32
C GLU A 128 -0.94 8.18 -12.03
N GLN A 129 -0.03 8.80 -11.27
CA GLN A 129 1.12 9.50 -11.84
C GLN A 129 2.40 8.65 -11.84
N GLY A 130 2.44 7.60 -11.00
CA GLY A 130 3.60 6.70 -10.89
C GLY A 130 4.74 7.27 -10.05
N GLU A 131 4.48 8.31 -9.25
CA GLU A 131 5.50 8.89 -8.37
C GLU A 131 5.96 7.86 -7.33
N GLY A 132 7.28 7.68 -7.18
CA GLY A 132 7.83 6.70 -6.23
C GLY A 132 7.65 5.23 -6.62
N ALA A 133 6.98 4.92 -7.73
CA ALA A 133 6.71 3.55 -8.14
C ALA A 133 7.99 2.73 -8.36
N ASP A 134 9.03 3.32 -8.97
CA ASP A 134 10.34 2.68 -9.16
C ASP A 134 11.09 2.43 -7.84
N LEU A 135 10.77 3.16 -6.76
CA LEU A 135 11.35 2.95 -5.43
C LEU A 135 10.71 1.76 -4.72
N VAL A 136 9.38 1.61 -4.85
CA VAL A 136 8.65 0.47 -4.27
C VAL A 136 8.94 -0.80 -5.05
N CYS A 137 8.78 -0.74 -6.38
CA CYS A 137 8.78 -1.88 -7.28
C CYS A 137 10.18 -2.13 -7.89
N ARG A 138 11.16 -2.46 -7.04
CA ARG A 138 12.59 -2.49 -7.42
C ARG A 138 13.20 -3.87 -7.70
N SER A 139 12.39 -4.92 -7.74
CA SER A 139 12.88 -6.28 -8.01
C SER A 139 13.23 -6.52 -9.48
N GLU A 140 13.80 -7.70 -9.76
CA GLU A 140 14.12 -8.14 -11.12
C GLU A 140 12.91 -8.12 -12.06
N PRO A 141 13.13 -7.94 -13.37
CA PRO A 141 12.07 -8.02 -14.37
C PRO A 141 11.31 -9.34 -14.28
N ILE A 142 9.99 -9.23 -14.34
CA ILE A 142 9.07 -10.35 -14.46
C ILE A 142 8.80 -10.57 -15.94
N ASP A 143 8.97 -11.80 -16.42
CA ASP A 143 8.65 -12.16 -17.80
C ASP A 143 7.15 -11.99 -18.05
N PRO A 144 6.73 -11.12 -19.00
CA PRO A 144 5.32 -10.93 -19.31
C PRO A 144 4.62 -12.24 -19.72
N ALA A 145 5.34 -13.20 -20.30
CA ALA A 145 4.80 -14.48 -20.75
C ALA A 145 4.43 -15.41 -19.58
N THR A 146 5.00 -15.20 -18.39
CA THR A 146 4.65 -15.98 -17.19
C THR A 146 3.44 -15.41 -16.46
N LEU A 147 2.98 -14.22 -16.85
CA LEU A 147 1.88 -13.53 -16.20
C LEU A 147 0.56 -13.78 -16.94
N GLY A 148 -0.39 -14.43 -16.25
CA GLY A 148 -1.76 -14.63 -16.72
C GLY A 148 -2.66 -13.39 -16.56
N ALA A 149 -3.97 -13.61 -16.65
CA ALA A 149 -4.95 -12.61 -16.25
C ALA A 149 -4.83 -12.29 -14.74
N PRO A 150 -5.25 -11.10 -14.28
CA PRO A 150 -5.24 -10.78 -12.86
C PRO A 150 -6.02 -11.82 -12.05
N ILE A 151 -5.47 -12.23 -10.91
CA ILE A 151 -6.08 -13.24 -10.04
C ILE A 151 -7.06 -12.55 -9.08
N PHE A 152 -8.29 -13.06 -9.02
CA PHE A 152 -9.25 -12.64 -8.00
C PHE A 152 -9.18 -13.57 -6.78
N TYR A 153 -8.97 -13.02 -5.59
CA TYR A 153 -9.03 -13.76 -4.34
C TYR A 153 -10.35 -13.47 -3.64
N GLU A 154 -11.21 -14.49 -3.50
CA GLU A 154 -12.35 -14.39 -2.61
C GLU A 154 -11.84 -14.32 -1.17
N LYS A 155 -12.33 -13.33 -0.43
CA LYS A 155 -12.11 -13.28 1.02
C LYS A 155 -13.11 -14.26 1.62
N ASP A 156 -12.63 -15.40 2.10
CA ASP A 156 -13.44 -16.33 2.88
C ASP A 156 -13.83 -15.61 4.18
N TYR A 157 -15.10 -15.18 4.26
CA TYR A 157 -15.68 -14.66 5.49
C TYR A 157 -16.16 -15.86 6.31
N ASP A 158 -15.24 -16.48 7.06
CA ASP A 158 -15.58 -17.40 8.15
C ASP A 158 -16.05 -16.65 9.41
#